data_AF-A0AAV6K4V0-F1
#
_entry.id   AF-A0AAV6K4V0-F1
#
_cell.length_a   1.000
_cell.length_b   1.000
_cell.length_c   1.000
_cell.angle_alpha   90.00
_cell.angle_beta   90.00
_cell.angle_gamma   90.00
#
_symmetry.space_group_name_H-M   'P 1'
#
loop_
_entity.id
_entity.type
_entity.pdbx_description
1 polymer ?
#
loop_
_entity_poly.entity_id
_entity_poly.type
_entity_poly.pdbx_seq_one_letter_code
_entity_poly.pdbx_strand_id
1 'polypeptide(L)' 'MLMTCGIASLPDDILVDILSRLQAKVVGQCKCICKHWCSLIEDPSFVELHRACSKSRQDGRPATTFSSP' A
#
# COMPACT_ATOMS: atom_id res chain seq x y z
N MET A 1 -1.47 5.78 23.61
CA MET A 1 -0.60 4.72 23.06
C MET A 1 -1.39 3.41 23.08
N LEU A 2 -2.56 3.39 22.43
CA LEU A 2 -3.59 2.37 22.66
C LEU A 2 -3.56 1.31 21.56
N MET A 3 -3.48 0.04 21.99
CA MET A 3 -4.08 -1.14 21.36
C MET A 3 -3.69 -1.46 19.91
N THR A 4 -2.44 -1.87 19.71
CA THR A 4 -2.05 -2.61 18.49
C THR A 4 -1.38 -3.96 18.79
N CYS A 5 -1.37 -4.39 20.05
CA CYS A 5 -0.69 -5.62 20.51
C CYS A 5 -1.15 -6.89 19.77
N GLY A 6 -2.38 -6.91 19.22
CA GLY A 6 -2.88 -8.07 18.47
C GLY A 6 -2.50 -8.11 17.00
N ILE A 7 -2.25 -6.96 16.35
CA ILE A 7 -1.91 -6.94 14.92
C ILE A 7 -0.39 -6.90 14.71
N ALA A 8 0.37 -6.28 15.62
CA ALA A 8 1.83 -6.30 15.57
C ALA A 8 2.46 -7.65 15.94
N SER A 9 1.68 -8.60 16.46
CA SER A 9 2.11 -9.98 16.73
C SER A 9 1.89 -10.93 15.55
N LEU A 10 1.31 -10.44 14.44
CA LEU A 10 1.14 -11.24 13.24
C LEU A 10 2.48 -11.38 12.50
N PRO A 11 2.71 -12.49 11.80
CA PRO A 11 3.87 -12.64 10.92
C PRO A 11 3.88 -11.55 9.84
N ASP A 12 5.08 -11.15 9.44
CA ASP A 12 5.34 -10.16 8.40
C ASP A 12 4.57 -10.48 7.09
N ASP A 13 4.48 -11.75 6.71
CA ASP A 13 3.74 -12.20 5.51
C ASP A 13 2.26 -11.80 5.54
N ILE A 14 1.61 -11.95 6.70
CA ILE A 14 0.19 -11.61 6.88
C ILE A 14 0.01 -10.09 6.85
N LEU A 15 0.94 -9.36 7.46
CA LEU A 15 0.92 -7.89 7.47
C LEU A 15 1.10 -7.33 6.06
N VAL A 16 2.01 -7.90 5.27
CA VAL A 16 2.24 -7.53 3.87
C VAL A 16 1.01 -7.82 3.01
N ASP A 17 0.34 -8.96 3.18
CA ASP A 17 -0.91 -9.26 2.46
C ASP A 17 -2.01 -8.23 2.77
N ILE A 18 -2.22 -7.92 4.05
CA ILE A 18 -3.19 -6.90 4.47
C ILE A 18 -2.85 -5.54 3.86
N LEU A 19 -1.59 -5.11 3.96
CA LEU A 19 -1.11 -3.84 3.43
C LEU A 19 -1.19 -3.76 1.90
N SER A 20 -0.90 -4.86 1.19
CA SER A 20 -0.98 -4.93 -0.28
C SER A 20 -2.41 -4.81 -0.79
N ARG A 21 -3.40 -5.27 0.00
CA ARG A 21 -4.82 -5.13 -0.31
C ARG A 21 -5.38 -3.74 0.00
N LEU A 22 -4.67 -2.95 0.82
CA LEU A 22 -5.05 -1.58 1.16
C LEU A 22 -4.58 -0.59 0.11
N GLN A 23 -5.28 0.54 -0.04
CA GLN A 23 -4.86 1.60 -0.95
C GLN A 23 -3.62 2.34 -0.39
N ALA A 24 -2.76 2.86 -1.27
CA ALA A 24 -1.56 3.63 -0.89
C ALA A 24 -1.85 4.74 0.15
N LYS A 25 -3.03 5.38 0.03
CA LYS A 25 -3.50 6.42 0.95
C LYS A 25 -3.67 5.91 2.38
N VAL A 26 -4.22 4.70 2.54
CA VAL A 26 -4.44 4.08 3.85
C VAL A 26 -3.14 3.50 4.39
N VAL A 27 -2.34 2.86 3.53
CA VAL A 27 -1.01 2.36 3.87
C VAL A 27 -0.13 3.47 4.47
N GLY A 28 -0.14 4.68 3.90
CA GLY A 28 0.58 5.82 4.47
C GLY A 28 0.14 6.21 5.89
N GLN A 29 -1.15 6.05 6.22
CA GLN A 29 -1.68 6.28 7.58
C GLN A 29 -1.30 5.14 8.52
N CYS A 30 -1.19 3.92 8.01
CA CYS A 30 -0.79 2.74 8.78
C CYS A 30 0.65 2.83 9.31
N LYS A 31 1.51 3.67 8.72
CA LYS A 31 2.86 3.97 9.26
C LYS A 31 2.82 4.51 10.70
N CYS A 32 1.73 5.17 11.09
CA CYS A 32 1.57 5.75 12.42
C CYS A 32 1.03 4.75 13.48
N ILE A 33 0.71 3.52 13.08
CA ILE A 33 0.12 2.50 13.97
C ILE A 33 1.18 1.92 14.91
N CYS A 34 2.31 1.46 14.37
CA CYS A 34 3.46 1.02 15.15
C CYS A 34 4.74 1.00 14.29
N LYS A 35 5.89 0.94 14.96
CA LYS A 35 7.22 0.92 14.32
C LYS A 35 7.39 -0.27 13.36
N HIS A 36 6.78 -1.41 13.69
CA HIS A 36 6.87 -2.62 12.87
C HIS A 36 6.16 -2.43 11.51
N TRP A 37 4.96 -1.87 11.53
CA TRP A 37 4.24 -1.51 10.30
C TRP A 37 4.97 -0.44 9.49
N CYS A 38 5.54 0.57 10.15
CA CYS A 38 6.37 1.57 9.47
C CYS A 38 7.55 0.93 8.73
N SER A 39 8.24 -0.02 9.39
CA SER A 39 9.38 -0.74 8.79
C SER A 39 8.96 -1.59 7.59
N LEU A 40 7.81 -2.28 7.65
CA LEU A 40 7.28 -3.07 6.54
C LEU A 40 6.87 -2.20 5.34
N ILE A 41 6.31 -1.02 5.60
CA ILE A 41 5.87 -0.10 4.55
C ILE A 41 7.05 0.61 3.87
N GLU A 42 8.13 0.83 4.61
CA GLU A 42 9.38 1.39 4.10
C GLU A 42 10.26 0.35 3.40
N ASP A 43 9.92 -0.93 3.51
CA ASP A 43 10.63 -2.00 2.81
C ASP A 43 10.47 -1.86 1.29
N PRO A 44 11.57 -1.85 0.52
CA PRO A 44 11.52 -1.68 -0.93
C PRO A 44 10.76 -2.81 -1.63
N SER A 45 10.74 -4.02 -1.06
CA SER A 45 9.98 -5.15 -1.60
C SER A 45 8.48 -4.88 -1.51
N PHE A 46 8.01 -4.29 -0.41
CA PHE A 46 6.61 -3.88 -0.26
C PHE A 46 6.22 -2.79 -1.27
N VAL A 47 7.09 -1.79 -1.48
CA VAL A 47 6.86 -0.72 -2.45
C VAL A 47 6.73 -1.26 -3.88
N GLU A 48 7.55 -2.24 -4.26
CA GLU A 48 7.47 -2.89 -5.57
C GLU A 48 6.17 -3.68 -5.75
N LEU A 49 5.79 -4.47 -4.75
CA LEU A 49 4.56 -5.28 -4.74
C LEU A 49 3.31 -4.38 -4.85
N HIS A 50 3.29 -3.29 -4.07
CA HIS A 50 2.21 -2.30 -4.09
C HIS A 50 2.13 -1.54 -5.41
N ARG A 51 3.29 -1.26 -6.03
CA ARG A 51 3.38 -0.63 -7.35
C ARG A 51 2.89 -1.55 -8.47
N ALA A 52 3.15 -2.86 -8.38
CA ALA A 52 2.63 -3.83 -9.33
C ALA A 52 1.09 -3.91 -9.27
N CYS A 53 0.52 -3.93 -8.07
CA CYS A 53 -0.93 -4.01 -7.85
C CYS A 53 -1.67 -2.72 -8.28
N SER A 54 -1.05 -1.55 -8.11
CA SER A 54 -1.63 -0.26 -8.50
C SER A 54 -1.78 -0.06 -10.02
N LYS A 55 -1.07 -0.84 -10.86
CA LYS A 55 -1.14 -0.73 -12.32
C LYS A 55 -2.45 -1.27 -12.90
N SER A 56 -3.13 -2.19 -12.21
CA SER A 56 -4.39 -2.76 -12.70
C SER A 56 -5.59 -1.81 -12.66
N ARG A 57 -5.46 -0.62 -12.04
CA ARG A 57 -6.51 0.40 -12.03
C ARG A 57 -6.32 1.51 -13.07
N GLN A 58 -5.19 1.53 -13.79
CA GLN A 58 -4.94 2.48 -14.87
C GLN A 58 -4.90 1.79 -16.24
N ASP A 59 -5.83 0.87 -16.47
CA ASP A 59 -6.36 0.65 -17.80
C ASP A 59 -7.67 1.45 -17.88
N GLY A 60 -7.64 2.62 -18.54
CA GLY A 60 -8.84 3.46 -18.63
C GLY A 60 -8.64 4.97 -18.52
N ARG A 61 -7.43 5.50 -18.72
CA ARG A 61 -7.34 6.86 -19.28
C ARG A 61 -7.31 6.70 -20.80
N PRO A 62 -8.46 6.75 -21.51
CA PRO A 62 -8.41 6.96 -22.95
C PRO A 62 -7.69 8.29 -23.17
N ALA A 63 -6.63 8.25 -23.98
CA ALA A 63 -6.03 9.43 -24.54
C ALA A 63 -7.10 10.12 -25.41
N THR A 64 -7.87 11.05 -24.84
CA THR A 64 -8.53 12.06 -25.66
C THR A 64 -7.47 13.07 -26.06
N THR A 65 -6.56 12.63 -26.92
CA THR A 65 -6.07 13.47 -28.00
C THR A 65 -7.31 13.84 -28.79
N PHE A 66 -7.90 14.99 -28.48
CA PHE A 66 -8.65 15.72 -29.48
C PHE A 66 -7.81 16.92 -29.86
N SER A 67 -6.87 16.67 -30.77
CA SER A 67 -6.25 17.72 -31.57
C SER A 67 -7.33 18.32 -32.46
N SER A 68 -7.62 19.61 -32.22
CA SER A 68 -7.89 20.68 -33.21
C SER A 68 -9.00 20.49 -34.26
N PRO A 69 -9.55 21.60 -34.83
CA PRO A 69 -8.82 22.69 -35.50
C PRO A 69 -8.38 23.85 -34.59
#